data_AF-A0A2N5DRQ6-F1
#
_entry.id   AF-A0A2N5DRQ6-F1
#
_cell.length_a   1.000
_cell.length_b   1.000
_cell.length_c   1.000
_cell.angle_alpha   90.00
_cell.angle_beta   90.00
_cell.angle_gamma   90.00
#
_symmetry.space_group_name_H-M   'P 1'
#
loop_
_entity.id
_entity.type
_entity.pdbx_description
1 polymer ?
#
loop_
_entity_poly.entity_id
_entity_poly.type
_entity_poly.pdbx_seq_one_letter_code
_entity_poly.pdbx_strand_id
1 'polypeptide(L)'
;DHVSTRQYARLVDKWVSMIELEPRAYGTHSLRRTKVAMIYKKTGNLRACQLLLGHRKLESTVRYLGIEVDDALEMSEQIDL
;
A
#
# COMPACT_ATOMS: atom_id res chain seq x y z
N ASP A 1 -14.64 -15.72 -15.64
CA ASP A 1 -15.04 -15.76 -14.21
C ASP A 1 -14.45 -14.62 -13.41
N HIS A 2 -15.30 -13.95 -12.62
CA HIS A 2 -14.92 -12.86 -11.73
C HIS A 2 -15.03 -13.32 -10.28
N VAL A 3 -13.97 -13.15 -9.49
CA VAL A 3 -13.99 -13.41 -8.06
C VAL A 3 -14.71 -12.26 -7.38
N SER A 4 -15.82 -12.55 -6.68
CA SER A 4 -16.52 -11.52 -5.90
C SER A 4 -15.65 -11.00 -4.75
N THR A 5 -15.92 -9.78 -4.30
CA THR A 5 -15.23 -9.17 -3.16
C THR A 5 -15.27 -10.06 -1.90
N ARG A 6 -16.37 -10.78 -1.67
CA ARG A 6 -16.49 -11.72 -0.54
C ARG A 6 -15.61 -12.94 -0.70
N GLN A 7 -15.52 -13.51 -1.91
CA GLN A 7 -14.64 -14.64 -2.18
C GLN A 7 -13.17 -14.23 -2.02
N TYR A 8 -12.79 -13.05 -2.53
CA TYR A 8 -11.44 -12.53 -2.36
C TYR A 8 -11.10 -12.28 -0.88
N ALA A 9 -12.02 -11.71 -0.10
CA ALA A 9 -11.82 -11.52 1.33
C ALA A 9 -11.61 -12.85 2.09
N ARG A 10 -12.40 -13.89 1.77
CA ARG A 10 -12.23 -15.22 2.38
C ARG A 10 -10.89 -15.88 2.01
N LEU A 11 -10.41 -15.67 0.79
CA LEU A 11 -9.10 -16.18 0.38
C LEU A 11 -7.98 -15.53 1.19
N VAL A 12 -8.03 -14.20 1.33
CA VAL A 12 -7.08 -13.45 2.15
C VAL A 12 -7.13 -13.91 3.61
N ASP A 13 -8.32 -14.03 4.19
CA ASP A 13 -8.53 -14.51 5.56
C ASP A 13 -7.89 -15.89 5.79
N LYS A 14 -8.11 -16.82 4.85
CA LYS A 14 -7.49 -18.15 4.89
C LYS A 14 -5.96 -18.08 4.79
N TRP A 15 -5.42 -17.27 3.87
CA TRP A 15 -3.97 -17.13 3.71
C TRP A 15 -3.29 -16.56 4.94
N VAL A 16 -3.88 -15.53 5.55
CA VAL A 16 -3.40 -14.91 6.78
C VAL A 16 -3.45 -15.90 7.94
N SER A 17 -4.53 -16.67 8.07
CA SER A 17 -4.66 -17.70 9.11
C SER A 17 -3.60 -18.80 8.98
N MET A 18 -3.24 -19.18 7.74
CA MET A 18 -2.25 -20.23 7.49
C MET A 18 -0.82 -19.84 7.90
N ILE A 19 -0.55 -18.55 8.08
CA ILE A 19 0.73 -18.04 8.59
C ILE A 19 0.61 -17.56 10.05
N GLU A 20 -0.42 -18.01 10.77
CA GLU A 20 -0.66 -17.74 12.20
C GLU A 20 -0.82 -16.25 12.55
N LEU A 21 -1.24 -15.43 11.59
CA LEU A 21 -1.56 -14.03 11.80
C LEU A 21 -3.06 -13.84 12.07
N GLU A 22 -3.41 -12.79 12.82
CA GLU A 22 -4.80 -12.43 13.13
C GLU A 22 -5.52 -11.89 11.87
N PRO A 23 -6.50 -12.62 11.29
CA PRO A 23 -7.13 -12.22 10.02
C PRO A 23 -7.86 -10.88 10.09
N ARG A 24 -8.37 -10.50 11.26
CA ARG A 24 -9.01 -9.19 11.48
C ARG A 24 -8.04 -8.01 11.31
N ALA A 25 -6.74 -8.24 11.53
CA ALA A 25 -5.70 -7.22 11.34
C ALA A 25 -5.26 -7.11 9.88
N TYR A 26 -5.41 -8.16 9.07
CA TYR A 26 -4.85 -8.25 7.71
C TYR A 26 -5.93 -8.48 6.65
N GLY A 27 -6.85 -7.52 6.49
CA GLY A 27 -7.86 -7.53 5.44
C GLY A 27 -7.37 -7.06 4.06
N THR A 28 -8.23 -7.16 3.05
CA THR A 28 -7.95 -6.72 1.67
C THR A 28 -7.52 -5.25 1.57
N HIS A 29 -8.07 -4.37 2.42
CA HIS A 29 -7.68 -2.97 2.49
C HIS A 29 -6.27 -2.77 3.08
N SER A 30 -5.92 -3.52 4.13
CA SER A 30 -4.58 -3.46 4.72
C SER A 30 -3.52 -3.88 3.72
N LEU A 31 -3.76 -4.98 2.99
CA LEU A 31 -2.85 -5.48 1.96
C LEU A 31 -2.72 -4.50 0.79
N ARG A 32 -3.81 -3.83 0.38
CA ARG A 32 -3.76 -2.76 -0.62
C ARG A 32 -2.84 -1.63 -0.16
N ARG A 33 -2.95 -1.19 1.10
CA ARG A 33 -2.08 -0.16 1.67
C ARG A 33 -0.62 -0.61 1.69
N THR A 34 -0.34 -1.80 2.22
CA THR A 34 1.03 -2.34 2.34
C THR A 34 1.72 -2.47 1.00
N LYS A 35 1.03 -3.02 -0.02
CA LYS A 35 1.61 -3.18 -1.36
C LYS A 35 2.06 -1.84 -1.93
N VAL A 36 1.23 -0.80 -1.83
CA VAL A 36 1.55 0.52 -2.39
C VAL A 36 2.61 1.24 -1.56
N ALA A 37 2.57 1.12 -0.23
CA ALA A 37 3.63 1.66 0.63
C ALA A 37 5.01 1.06 0.30
N MET A 38 5.08 -0.26 0.04
CA MET A 38 6.32 -0.91 -0.38
C MET A 38 6.81 -0.44 -1.77
N ILE A 39 5.89 -0.13 -2.69
CA ILE A 39 6.25 0.43 -4.01
C ILE A 39 6.82 1.84 -3.83
N TYR A 40 6.18 2.67 -3.01
CA TYR A 40 6.68 4.01 -2.71
C TYR A 40 8.08 3.94 -2.10
N LYS A 41 8.28 3.15 -1.04
CA LYS A 41 9.58 3.00 -0.37
C LYS A 41 10.70 2.55 -1.33
N LYS A 42 10.38 1.71 -2.32
CA LYS A 42 11.38 1.23 -3.29
C LYS A 42 11.69 2.19 -4.42
N THR A 43 10.79 3.12 -4.74
CA THR A 43 10.85 3.87 -6.01
C THR A 43 10.75 5.38 -5.87
N GLY A 44 10.28 5.89 -4.73
CA GLY A 44 9.91 7.30 -4.56
C GLY A 44 8.76 7.76 -5.45
N ASN A 45 8.18 6.89 -6.29
CA ASN A 45 7.25 7.32 -7.34
C ASN A 45 5.82 7.47 -6.82
N LEU A 46 5.53 8.67 -6.30
CA LEU A 46 4.22 9.00 -5.75
C LEU A 46 3.10 8.97 -6.81
N ARG A 47 3.40 9.34 -8.05
CA ARG A 47 2.41 9.35 -9.14
C ARG A 47 1.99 7.93 -9.54
N ALA A 48 2.91 6.98 -9.60
CA ALA A 48 2.60 5.57 -9.83
C ALA A 48 1.71 5.02 -8.69
N CYS A 49 2.05 5.35 -7.43
CA CYS A 49 1.25 4.96 -6.28
C CYS A 49 -0.19 5.50 -6.34
N GLN A 50 -0.37 6.77 -6.77
CA GLN A 50 -1.69 7.37 -6.95
C GLN A 50 -2.53 6.61 -7.99
N LEU A 51 -1.93 6.25 -9.13
CA LEU A 51 -2.62 5.52 -10.20
C LEU A 51 -3.04 4.12 -9.73
N LEU A 52 -2.15 3.40 -9.03
CA LEU A 52 -2.46 2.08 -8.45
C LEU A 52 -3.57 2.15 -7.40
N LEU A 53 -3.66 3.25 -6.65
CA LEU A 53 -4.72 3.48 -5.69
C LEU A 53 -5.99 4.05 -6.32
N GLY A 54 -5.98 4.48 -7.58
CA GLY A 54 -7.13 5.13 -8.21
C GLY A 54 -7.55 6.43 -7.50
N HIS A 55 -6.61 7.11 -6.84
CA HIS A 55 -6.90 8.35 -6.13
C HIS A 55 -6.96 9.53 -7.11
N ARG A 56 -8.06 10.28 -7.08
CA ARG A 56 -8.23 11.47 -7.93
C ARG A 56 -7.21 12.57 -7.59
N LYS A 57 -6.85 12.69 -6.32
CA LYS A 57 -6.01 13.76 -5.77
C LYS A 57 -4.69 13.17 -5.25
N LEU A 58 -3.59 13.90 -5.44
CA LEU A 58 -2.27 13.49 -4.92
C LEU A 58 -2.26 13.56 -3.40
N GLU A 59 -2.92 14.55 -2.82
CA GLU A 59 -3.05 14.76 -1.38
C GLU A 59 -3.69 13.55 -0.69
N SER A 60 -4.65 12.89 -1.35
CA SER A 60 -5.23 11.65 -0.85
C SER A 60 -4.22 10.51 -0.79
N THR A 61 -3.26 10.47 -1.71
CA THR A 61 -2.19 9.46 -1.72
C THR A 61 -1.14 9.75 -0.65
N VAL A 62 -0.73 11.02 -0.50
CA VAL A 62 0.17 11.48 0.56
C VAL A 62 -0.39 11.09 1.93
N ARG A 63 -1.65 11.48 2.22
CA ARG A 63 -2.30 11.14 3.50
C ARG A 63 -2.48 9.63 3.68
N TYR A 64 -2.79 8.89 2.62
CA TYR A 64 -3.01 7.44 2.71
C TYR A 64 -1.73 6.65 3.01
N LEU A 65 -0.61 7.09 2.44
CA LEU A 65 0.70 6.49 2.66
C LEU A 65 1.39 7.02 3.92
N GLY A 66 0.97 8.18 4.43
CA GLY A 66 1.60 8.82 5.59
C GLY A 66 2.98 9.38 5.23
N ILE A 67 3.07 10.02 4.07
CA ILE A 67 4.31 10.63 3.58
C ILE A 67 4.48 11.97 4.28
N GLU A 68 5.64 12.15 4.91
CA GLU A 68 6.03 13.34 5.67
C GLU A 68 7.26 14.02 5.05
N VAL A 69 7.69 15.12 5.64
CA VAL A 69 8.90 15.85 5.22
C VAL A 69 10.15 14.97 5.32
N ASP A 70 10.22 14.09 6.31
CA ASP A 70 11.36 13.19 6.51
C ASP A 70 11.55 12.22 5.33
N ASP A 71 10.47 11.75 4.69
CA ASP A 71 10.56 10.92 3.48
C ASP A 71 11.24 11.69 2.33
N ALA A 72 10.96 13.00 2.22
CA ALA A 72 11.59 13.86 1.20
C ALA A 72 13.08 14.10 1.50
N LEU A 73 13.46 14.22 2.77
CA LEU A 73 14.85 14.34 3.19
C LEU A 73 15.62 13.04 2.91
N GLU A 74 15.08 11.88 3.29
CA GLU A 74 15.69 10.57 3.02
C GLU A 74 15.92 10.37 1.51
N MET A 75 14.94 10.73 0.68
CA MET A 75 15.10 10.68 -0.78
C MET A 75 16.18 11.63 -1.30
N SER A 76 16.35 12.80 -0.69
CA SER A 76 17.41 13.74 -1.06
C SER A 76 18.79 13.24 -0.64
N GLU A 77 18.92 12.62 0.53
CA GLU A 77 20.18 12.08 1.03
C GLU A 77 20.68 10.89 0.21
N GLN A 78 19.78 10.09 -0.36
CA GLN A 78 20.14 8.96 -1.21
C GLN A 78 20.65 9.38 -2.60
N ILE A 79 20.46 10.63 -2.99
CA ILE A 79 20.93 11.18 -4.27
C ILE A 79 22.28 11.87 -4.00
N ASP A 80 23.36 11.09 -4.06
CA ASP A 80 24.70 11.66 -4.21
C ASP A 80 24.85 12.22 -5.64
N LEU A 81 25.20 13.50 -5.76
CA LEU A 81 25.55 14.15 -7.03
C LEU A 81 27.05 14.00 -7.33
#